data_AF-A0AAJ5CAV8-F1
#
_entry.id   AF-A0AAJ5CAV8-F1
#
_cell.length_a   1.000
_cell.length_b   1.000
_cell.length_c   1.000
_cell.angle_alpha   90.00
_cell.angle_beta   90.00
_cell.angle_gamma   90.00
#
_symmetry.space_group_name_H-M   'P 1'
#
loop_
_entity.id
_entity.type
_entity.pdbx_description
1 polymer ?
#
loop_
_entity_poly.entity_id
_entity_poly.type
_entity_poly.pdbx_seq_one_letter_code
_entity_poly.pdbx_strand_id
1 'polypeptide(L)'
;MDKLNPDALAEWSDEEGAPAGEVRPGVQPNVTPEMIADYVVDAGELPRESAEPFGEYLHRTWNDYVEGADITHRDLVAGALAYWRGQ
;
A
#
# COMPACT_ATOMS: atom_id res chain seq x y z
N MET A 1 -14.67 -1.15 -7.57
CA MET A 1 -13.42 -1.33 -6.81
C MET A 1 -13.32 -0.14 -5.88
N ASP A 2 -13.08 -0.39 -4.59
CA ASP A 2 -12.76 0.67 -3.64
C ASP A 2 -11.42 1.32 -4.02
N LYS A 3 -11.27 2.62 -3.82
CA LYS A 3 -10.03 3.35 -4.10
C LYS A 3 -9.13 3.37 -2.87
N LEU A 4 -7.81 3.40 -3.06
CA LEU A 4 -6.86 3.61 -1.96
C LEU A 4 -7.09 4.97 -1.31
N ASN A 5 -7.25 5.00 0.00
CA ASN A 5 -7.24 6.20 0.82
C ASN A 5 -5.81 6.46 1.29
N PRO A 6 -5.08 7.42 0.70
CA PRO A 6 -3.66 7.64 1.01
C PRO A 6 -3.41 8.02 2.48
N ASP A 7 -4.41 8.57 3.16
CA ASP A 7 -4.29 9.06 4.54
C ASP A 7 -4.74 8.01 5.58
N ALA A 8 -5.21 6.84 5.14
CA ALA A 8 -5.44 5.73 6.04
C ALA A 8 -4.10 5.10 6.48
N LEU A 9 -4.08 4.59 7.72
CA LEU A 9 -2.91 3.93 8.28
C LEU A 9 -2.59 2.63 7.51
N ALA A 10 -1.32 2.44 7.19
CA ALA A 10 -0.80 1.20 6.63
C ALA A 10 -0.58 0.16 7.74
N GLU A 11 -1.66 -0.42 8.24
CA GLU A 11 -1.61 -1.57 9.13
C GLU A 11 -2.08 -2.82 8.37
N TRP A 12 -1.33 -3.92 8.46
CA TRP A 12 -1.76 -5.24 8.01
C TRP A 12 -1.65 -6.23 9.17
N SER A 13 -2.73 -6.99 9.38
CA SER A 13 -2.78 -8.10 10.33
C SER A 13 -1.74 -9.15 9.92
N ASP A 14 -0.85 -9.49 10.84
CA ASP A 14 0.38 -10.19 10.58
C ASP A 14 0.22 -11.71 10.63
N GLU A 15 -0.64 -12.32 9.80
CA GLU A 15 -0.55 -13.75 9.45
C GLU A 15 -1.55 -14.19 8.37
N GLU A 16 -1.25 -15.29 7.66
CA GLU A 16 -2.28 -16.11 7.00
C GLU A 16 -3.30 -16.55 8.08
N GLY A 17 -4.40 -15.80 8.26
CA GLY A 17 -5.42 -16.11 9.26
C GLY A 17 -6.04 -14.94 10.01
N ALA A 18 -5.69 -13.69 9.70
CA ALA A 18 -6.30 -12.49 10.28
C ALA A 18 -7.84 -12.61 10.40
N PRO A 19 -8.41 -12.71 11.61
CA PRO A 19 -9.84 -12.93 11.78
C PRO A 19 -10.63 -11.68 11.38
N ALA A 20 -11.78 -11.92 10.75
CA ALA A 20 -12.76 -10.87 10.45
C ALA A 20 -13.18 -10.16 11.76
N GLY A 21 -12.67 -8.94 11.97
CA GLY A 21 -12.91 -8.16 13.19
C GLY A 21 -11.92 -7.04 13.47
N GLU A 22 -10.73 -7.03 12.85
CA GLU A 22 -9.71 -5.99 13.05
C GLU A 22 -9.96 -4.71 12.22
N VAL A 23 -11.20 -4.22 12.19
CA VAL A 23 -11.46 -2.88 11.66
C VAL A 23 -11.07 -1.87 12.73
N ARG A 24 -9.82 -1.38 12.66
CA ARG A 24 -9.36 -0.28 13.49
C ARG A 24 -9.79 1.05 12.87
N PRO A 25 -10.35 2.00 13.65
CA PRO A 25 -10.68 3.33 13.14
C PRO A 25 -9.45 3.98 12.50
N GLY A 26 -9.56 4.37 11.22
CA GLY A 26 -8.46 5.01 10.48
C GLY A 26 -7.60 4.09 9.61
N VAL A 27 -7.79 2.76 9.68
CA VAL A 27 -7.15 1.78 8.77
C VAL A 27 -8.11 1.47 7.62
N GLN A 28 -7.62 1.46 6.39
CA GLN A 28 -8.39 0.98 5.25
C GLN A 28 -8.23 -0.54 5.14
N PRO A 29 -9.33 -1.31 5.22
CA PRO A 29 -9.25 -2.75 5.00
C PRO A 29 -9.01 -3.09 3.52
N ASN A 30 -8.35 -4.22 3.28
CA ASN A 30 -8.24 -4.87 1.96
C ASN A 30 -7.54 -4.02 0.88
N VAL A 31 -6.39 -3.43 1.17
CA VAL A 31 -5.54 -2.84 0.13
C VAL A 31 -5.10 -3.93 -0.86
N THR A 32 -5.40 -3.74 -2.15
CA THR A 32 -5.04 -4.68 -3.22
C THR A 32 -3.92 -4.11 -4.11
N PRO A 33 -3.21 -4.94 -4.89
CA PRO A 33 -2.22 -4.48 -5.88
C PRO A 33 -2.78 -3.44 -6.86
N GLU A 34 -4.03 -3.64 -7.30
CA GLU A 34 -4.70 -2.76 -8.26
C GLU A 34 -4.99 -1.38 -7.66
N MET A 35 -5.37 -1.32 -6.38
CA MET A 35 -5.57 -0.05 -5.68
C MET A 35 -4.27 0.76 -5.58
N ILE A 36 -3.15 0.08 -5.36
CA ILE A 36 -1.81 0.69 -5.34
C ILE A 36 -1.43 1.18 -6.74
N ALA A 37 -1.61 0.34 -7.77
CA ALA A 37 -1.30 0.67 -9.16
C ALA A 37 -2.13 1.86 -9.66
N ASP A 38 -3.45 1.87 -9.40
CA ASP A 38 -4.34 2.98 -9.73
C ASP A 38 -3.89 4.26 -9.03
N TYR A 39 -3.56 4.18 -7.74
CA TYR A 39 -3.11 5.34 -6.96
C TYR A 39 -1.85 5.98 -7.55
N VAL A 40 -0.81 5.20 -7.87
CA VAL A 40 0.44 5.76 -8.42
C VAL A 40 0.28 6.29 -9.85
N VAL A 41 -0.66 5.75 -10.62
CA VAL A 41 -1.02 6.28 -11.95
C VAL A 41 -1.77 7.61 -11.81
N ASP A 42 -2.80 7.65 -10.96
CA ASP A 42 -3.59 8.85 -10.69
C ASP A 42 -2.72 9.99 -10.11
N ALA A 43 -1.71 9.65 -9.30
CA ALA A 43 -0.73 10.59 -8.77
C ALA A 43 0.32 11.06 -9.79
N GLY A 44 0.40 10.43 -10.98
CA GLY A 44 1.40 10.74 -12.00
C GLY A 44 2.82 10.25 -11.65
N GLU A 45 2.95 9.33 -10.70
CA GLU A 45 4.23 8.77 -10.26
C GLU A 45 4.77 7.74 -11.26
N LEU A 46 3.91 6.85 -11.77
CA LEU A 46 4.31 5.82 -12.73
C LEU A 46 3.33 5.73 -13.90
N PRO A 47 3.81 5.42 -15.12
CA PRO A 47 2.93 5.00 -16.20
C PRO A 47 2.29 3.65 -15.86
N ARG A 48 1.12 3.35 -16.43
CA ARG A 48 0.35 2.13 -16.12
C ARG A 48 1.17 0.84 -16.24
N GLU A 49 1.97 0.74 -17.28
CA GLU A 49 2.82 -0.43 -17.58
C GLU A 49 3.86 -0.71 -16.46
N SER A 50 4.27 0.31 -15.72
CA SER A 50 5.19 0.18 -14.57
C SER A 50 4.45 0.16 -13.23
N ALA A 51 3.25 0.72 -13.16
CA ALA A 51 2.43 0.76 -11.96
C ALA A 51 1.90 -0.61 -11.56
N GLU A 52 1.51 -1.45 -12.53
CA GLU A 52 1.04 -2.82 -12.27
C GLU A 52 2.09 -3.70 -11.57
N PRO A 53 3.32 -3.87 -12.09
CA PRO A 53 4.34 -4.65 -11.40
C PRO A 53 4.80 -4.01 -10.09
N PHE A 54 4.76 -2.68 -9.96
CA PHE A 54 5.03 -1.99 -8.70
C PHE A 54 3.95 -2.30 -7.65
N GLY A 55 2.67 -2.27 -8.03
CA GLY A 55 1.54 -2.59 -7.15
C GLY A 55 1.62 -4.03 -6.64
N GLU A 56 1.96 -4.99 -7.50
CA GLU A 56 2.19 -6.38 -7.10
C GLU A 56 3.40 -6.52 -6.15
N TYR A 57 4.51 -5.85 -6.46
CA TYR A 57 5.69 -5.85 -5.60
C TYR A 57 5.36 -5.33 -4.21
N LEU A 58 4.83 -4.10 -4.13
CA LEU A 58 4.56 -3.44 -2.85
C LEU A 58 3.52 -4.22 -2.04
N HIS A 59 2.50 -4.79 -2.67
CA HIS A 59 1.57 -5.65 -1.96
C HIS A 59 2.24 -6.91 -1.38
N ARG A 60 3.24 -7.48 -2.06
CA ARG A 60 3.99 -8.65 -1.56
C ARG A 60 5.01 -8.32 -0.48
N THR A 61 5.62 -7.14 -0.55
CA THR A 61 6.63 -6.66 0.40
C THR A 61 6.06 -5.66 1.40
N TRP A 62 4.74 -5.55 1.48
CA TRP A 62 4.05 -4.51 2.25
C TRP A 62 4.56 -4.43 3.69
N ASN A 63 4.70 -5.60 4.33
CA ASN A 63 5.15 -5.73 5.71
C ASN A 63 6.63 -5.37 5.91
N ASP A 64 7.46 -5.42 4.86
CA ASP A 64 8.87 -5.02 4.94
C ASP A 64 9.01 -3.50 5.08
N TYR A 65 7.95 -2.74 4.73
CA TYR A 65 7.91 -1.27 4.79
C TYR A 65 7.11 -0.72 5.99
N VAL A 66 6.37 -1.55 6.71
CA VAL A 66 5.64 -1.14 7.91
C VAL A 66 6.58 -1.20 9.12
N GLU A 67 7.34 -0.13 9.35
CA GLU A 67 8.03 0.10 10.62
C GLU A 67 7.31 1.18 11.44
N GLY A 68 6.66 0.77 12.53
CA GLY A 68 6.08 1.69 13.52
C GLY A 68 4.58 1.95 13.37
N ALA A 69 4.00 2.57 14.40
CA ALA A 69 2.55 2.64 14.60
C ALA A 69 1.83 3.76 13.81
N ASP A 70 2.57 4.62 13.09
CA ASP A 70 2.03 5.90 12.57
C ASP A 70 2.32 6.13 11.07
N ILE A 71 2.50 5.06 10.28
CA ILE A 71 2.77 5.19 8.84
C ILE A 71 1.46 5.16 8.03
N THR A 72 1.26 6.13 7.14
CA THR A 72 0.10 6.15 6.23
C THR A 72 0.38 5.33 4.97
N HIS A 73 -0.67 4.94 4.24
CA HIS A 73 -0.51 4.32 2.91
C HIS A 73 0.31 5.19 1.96
N ARG A 74 0.16 6.53 2.04
CA ARG A 74 0.96 7.47 1.26
C ARG A 74 2.44 7.34 1.55
N ASP A 75 2.81 7.34 2.83
CA ASP A 75 4.22 7.29 3.25
C ASP A 75 4.86 5.95 2.85
N LEU A 76 4.12 4.86 3.02
CA LEU A 76 4.57 3.52 2.64
C LEU A 76 4.78 3.40 1.13
N VAL A 77 3.82 3.86 0.32
CA VAL A 77 3.97 3.88 -1.15
C VAL A 77 5.12 4.77 -1.58
N ALA A 78 5.30 5.95 -0.96
CA ALA A 78 6.39 6.87 -1.29
C ALA A 78 7.77 6.26 -0.98
N GLY A 79 7.93 5.62 0.18
CA GLY A 79 9.16 4.92 0.55
C GLY A 79 9.48 3.77 -0.40
N ALA A 80 8.49 2.95 -0.72
CA ALA A 80 8.64 1.85 -1.67
C ALA A 80 8.96 2.33 -3.09
N LEU A 81 8.35 3.44 -3.54
CA LEU A 81 8.65 4.05 -4.85
C LEU A 81 10.09 4.57 -4.92
N ALA A 82 10.58 5.22 -3.87
CA ALA A 82 11.97 5.69 -3.79
C ALA A 82 12.93 4.50 -3.90
N TYR A 83 12.70 3.44 -3.12
CA TYR A 83 13.49 2.21 -3.19
C TYR A 83 13.44 1.57 -4.59
N TRP A 84 12.25 1.44 -5.18
CA TRP A 84 12.05 0.86 -6.51
C TRP A 84 12.77 1.64 -7.61
N ARG A 85 12.86 2.96 -7.49
CA ARG A 85 13.61 3.85 -8.40
C ARG A 85 15.12 3.88 -8.11
N GLY A 86 15.58 3.23 -7.04
CA GLY A 86 16.99 3.21 -6.63
C GLY A 86 17.49 4.51 -6.02
N GLN A 87 16.62 5.24 -5.31
CA GLN A 87 16.90 6.54 -4.67
C GLN A 87 17.28 6.40 -3.19
#